data_AF-A0A7M6DPA6-F1
#
_entry.id   AF-A0A7M6DPA6-F1
#
_cell.length_a   1.000
_cell.length_b   1.000
_cell.length_c   1.000
_cell.angle_alpha   90.00
_cell.angle_beta   90.00
_cell.angle_gamma   90.00
#
_symmetry.space_group_name_H-M   'P 1'
#
loop_
_entity.id
_entity.type
_entity.pdbx_description
1 polymer ?
#
loop_
_entity_poly.entity_id
_entity_poly.type
_entity_poly.pdbx_seq_one_letter_code
_entity_poly.pdbx_strand_id
1 'polypeptide(L)'
;PQQVQYAMNKGYKNIQVICDDTDVFVLLVYYHHVNKWKNDVLLTSLDESNKPISIKLTAEKHESFASSLPAMHVLSGCDTVPMMCGIGKIGALNVIKKNPNLLPSLGDLRAPISDVINEAKSFVARCYGSKDCQNMSDLRLKLWKKKADSCKSTT
;
A
#
# COMPACT_ATOMS: atom_id res chain seq x y z
N PRO A 1 -3.07 7.52 13.30
CA PRO A 1 -2.05 8.60 13.14
C PRO A 1 -2.38 9.89 13.91
N GLN A 2 -3.63 10.36 13.96
CA GLN A 2 -4.01 11.60 14.67
C GLN A 2 -3.65 11.57 16.16
N GLN A 3 -3.86 10.45 16.86
CA GLN A 3 -3.47 10.29 18.27
C GLN A 3 -1.94 10.37 18.46
N VAL A 4 -1.16 9.81 17.55
CA VAL A 4 0.31 9.91 17.56
C VAL A 4 0.73 11.36 17.37
N GLN A 5 0.12 12.07 16.42
CA GLN A 5 0.40 13.49 16.20
C GLN A 5 0.00 14.35 17.40
N TYR A 6 -1.13 14.04 18.05
CA TYR A 6 -1.52 14.69 19.30
C TYR A 6 -0.49 14.46 20.41
N ALA A 7 0.01 13.23 20.59
CA ALA A 7 1.06 12.93 21.56
C ALA A 7 2.37 13.69 21.25
N MET A 8 2.76 13.77 19.97
CA MET A 8 3.92 14.58 19.56
C MET A 8 3.73 16.06 19.91
N ASN A 9 2.55 16.61 19.65
CA ASN A 9 2.21 18.00 19.97
C ASN A 9 2.20 18.27 21.48
N LYS A 10 1.98 17.25 22.31
CA LYS A 10 2.12 17.31 23.77
C LYS A 10 3.57 17.20 24.26
N GLY A 11 4.53 16.97 23.36
CA GLY A 11 5.95 16.90 23.69
C GLY A 11 6.48 15.50 24.01
N TYR A 12 5.69 14.44 23.81
CA TYR A 12 6.16 13.07 24.02
C TYR A 12 7.20 12.68 22.97
N LYS A 13 8.43 12.35 23.40
CA LYS A 13 9.54 12.00 22.52
C LYS A 13 9.48 10.56 22.00
N ASN A 14 9.04 9.64 22.86
CA ASN A 14 8.89 8.22 22.58
C ASN A 14 7.40 7.88 22.60
N ILE A 15 6.90 7.34 21.51
CA ILE A 15 5.49 6.98 21.37
C ILE A 15 5.40 5.51 20.96
N GLN A 16 4.74 4.72 21.78
CA GLN A 16 4.44 3.33 21.47
C GLN A 16 2.99 3.21 21.00
N VAL A 17 2.79 2.59 19.86
CA VAL A 17 1.49 2.24 19.31
C VAL A 17 1.36 0.72 19.41
N ILE A 18 0.39 0.23 20.16
CA ILE A 18 0.13 -1.21 20.31
C ILE A 18 -0.98 -1.58 19.34
N CYS A 19 -0.65 -2.29 18.26
CA CYS A 19 -1.61 -2.65 17.21
C CYS A 19 -1.04 -3.70 16.25
N ASP A 20 -1.85 -4.69 15.89
CA ASP A 20 -1.53 -5.70 14.86
C ASP A 20 -2.15 -5.38 13.49
N ASP A 21 -2.91 -4.31 13.39
CA ASP A 21 -3.59 -3.90 12.17
C ASP A 21 -2.59 -3.32 11.15
N THR A 22 -2.64 -3.87 9.93
CA THR A 22 -1.82 -3.40 8.80
C THR A 22 -2.20 -1.98 8.38
N ASP A 23 -3.47 -1.58 8.53
CA ASP A 23 -3.95 -0.24 8.22
C ASP A 23 -3.21 0.79 9.08
N VAL A 24 -3.04 0.50 10.37
CA VAL A 24 -2.29 1.36 11.30
C VAL A 24 -0.82 1.43 10.90
N PHE A 25 -0.18 0.30 10.58
CA PHE A 25 1.20 0.29 10.12
C PHE A 25 1.41 1.14 8.86
N VAL A 26 0.57 0.95 7.84
CA VAL A 26 0.63 1.70 6.57
C VAL A 26 0.49 3.20 6.82
N LEU A 27 -0.48 3.61 7.65
CA LEU A 27 -0.71 5.01 7.97
C LEU A 27 0.47 5.60 8.75
N LEU A 28 1.06 4.89 9.71
CA LEU A 28 2.19 5.39 10.48
C LEU A 28 3.42 5.64 9.59
N VAL A 29 3.75 4.72 8.69
CA VAL A 29 4.88 4.88 7.76
C VAL A 29 4.64 6.06 6.82
N TYR A 30 3.44 6.16 6.24
CA TYR A 30 3.07 7.25 5.34
C TYR A 30 3.16 8.62 6.04
N TYR A 31 2.51 8.79 7.19
CA TYR A 31 2.50 10.07 7.90
C TYR A 31 3.87 10.43 8.47
N HIS A 32 4.69 9.47 8.88
CA HIS A 32 6.08 9.74 9.24
C HIS A 32 6.85 10.29 8.03
N HIS A 33 6.71 9.65 6.86
CA HIS A 33 7.39 10.07 5.64
C HIS A 33 6.99 11.47 5.19
N VAL A 34 5.68 11.78 5.19
CA VAL A 34 5.15 13.08 4.74
C VAL A 34 5.46 14.20 5.74
N ASN A 35 5.26 13.96 7.04
CA ASN A 35 5.41 15.01 8.07
C ASN A 35 6.85 15.11 8.60
N LYS A 36 7.75 14.21 8.19
CA LYS A 36 9.14 14.12 8.65
C LYS A 36 9.24 14.20 10.18
N TRP A 37 8.48 13.34 10.86
CA TRP A 37 8.46 13.29 12.32
C TRP A 37 9.86 13.06 12.89
N LYS A 38 10.19 13.76 13.98
CA LYS A 38 11.47 13.63 14.68
C LYS A 38 11.40 12.64 15.84
N ASN A 39 10.19 12.35 16.33
CA ASN A 39 9.90 11.52 17.49
C ASN A 39 10.08 10.03 17.14
N ASP A 40 10.49 9.25 18.13
CA ASP A 40 10.63 7.81 17.96
C ASP A 40 9.28 7.14 18.17
N VAL A 41 8.71 6.63 17.06
CA VAL A 41 7.45 5.89 17.07
C VAL A 41 7.74 4.40 16.89
N LEU A 42 7.31 3.60 17.86
CA LEU A 42 7.38 2.14 17.81
C LEU A 42 5.99 1.56 17.62
N LEU A 43 5.83 0.68 16.64
CA LEU A 43 4.66 -0.18 16.54
C LEU A 43 4.97 -1.51 17.24
N THR A 44 4.15 -1.89 18.21
CA THR A 44 4.28 -3.13 18.97
C THR A 44 3.04 -3.98 18.75
N SER A 45 3.27 -5.28 18.58
CA SER A 45 2.19 -6.27 18.42
C SER A 45 1.51 -6.53 19.75
N LEU A 46 0.26 -7.02 19.74
CA LEU A 46 -0.41 -7.45 20.98
C LEU A 46 0.24 -8.71 21.55
N ASP A 47 0.82 -9.54 20.69
CA ASP A 47 1.70 -10.62 21.08
C ASP A 47 3.09 -10.04 21.43
N GLU A 48 3.43 -10.10 22.72
CA GLU A 48 4.69 -9.59 23.29
C GLU A 48 5.94 -10.34 22.80
N SER A 49 5.77 -11.51 22.16
CA SER A 49 6.90 -12.25 21.55
C SER A 49 7.45 -11.56 20.30
N ASN A 50 6.64 -10.71 19.65
CA ASN A 50 7.04 -9.97 18.46
C ASN A 50 7.89 -8.74 18.82
N LYS A 51 9.00 -8.57 18.12
CA LYS A 51 9.87 -7.40 18.31
C LYS A 51 9.16 -6.12 17.85
N PRO A 52 9.24 -5.02 18.63
CA PRO A 52 8.75 -3.72 18.20
C PRO A 52 9.38 -3.27 16.88
N ILE A 53 8.57 -2.65 16.02
CA ILE A 53 8.98 -2.13 14.72
C ILE A 53 9.15 -0.61 14.82
N SER A 54 10.33 -0.11 14.47
CA SER A 54 10.57 1.33 14.37
C SER A 54 9.98 1.89 13.08
N ILE A 55 8.94 2.73 13.22
CA ILE A 55 8.28 3.38 12.08
C ILE A 55 9.24 4.30 11.34
N LYS A 56 10.10 5.02 12.08
CA LYS A 56 11.10 5.91 11.52
C LYS A 56 12.06 5.17 10.59
N LEU A 57 12.71 4.13 11.11
CA LEU A 57 13.66 3.33 10.33
C LEU A 57 12.99 2.65 9.13
N THR A 58 11.74 2.19 9.29
CA THR A 58 10.97 1.62 8.18
C THR A 58 10.68 2.66 7.10
N ALA A 59 10.24 3.86 7.46
CA ALA A 59 9.94 4.94 6.52
C ALA A 59 11.19 5.43 5.77
N GLU A 60 12.32 5.55 6.47
CA GLU A 60 13.62 5.93 5.89
C GLU A 60 14.13 4.84 4.93
N LYS A 61 14.08 3.56 5.33
CA LYS A 61 14.50 2.43 4.48
C LYS A 61 13.68 2.31 3.19
N HIS A 62 12.44 2.77 3.22
CA HIS A 62 11.48 2.61 2.13
C HIS A 62 10.99 3.94 1.55
N GLU A 63 11.83 4.99 1.69
CA GLU A 63 11.47 6.36 1.31
C GLU A 63 10.98 6.45 -0.14
N SER A 64 11.57 5.68 -1.05
CA SER A 64 11.23 5.72 -2.48
C SER A 64 9.77 5.40 -2.79
N PHE A 65 9.09 4.59 -1.98
CA PHE A 65 7.70 4.20 -2.22
C PHE A 65 6.78 4.39 -1.01
N ALA A 66 7.26 5.02 0.06
CA ALA A 66 6.49 5.25 1.29
C ALA A 66 5.23 6.09 1.04
N SER A 67 5.31 7.08 0.15
CA SER A 67 4.16 7.90 -0.28
C SER A 67 3.08 7.07 -1.00
N SER A 68 3.47 6.03 -1.73
CA SER A 68 2.58 5.15 -2.49
C SER A 68 1.95 4.03 -1.64
N LEU A 69 2.32 3.88 -0.37
CA LEU A 69 1.82 2.79 0.49
C LEU A 69 0.30 2.83 0.71
N PRO A 70 -0.33 3.96 1.08
CA PRO A 70 -1.79 4.01 1.24
C PRO A 70 -2.53 3.65 -0.04
N ALA A 71 -2.04 4.19 -1.17
CA ALA A 71 -2.59 3.95 -2.49
C ALA A 71 -2.52 2.47 -2.90
N MET A 72 -1.37 1.82 -2.67
CA MET A 72 -1.19 0.39 -2.88
C MET A 72 -2.07 -0.45 -1.95
N HIS A 73 -2.18 -0.06 -0.70
CA HIS A 73 -2.95 -0.78 0.32
C HIS A 73 -4.44 -0.79 0.00
N VAL A 74 -5.02 0.35 -0.38
CA VAL A 74 -6.43 0.43 -0.78
C VAL A 74 -6.67 -0.33 -2.10
N LEU A 75 -5.81 -0.19 -3.11
CA LEU A 75 -6.02 -0.88 -4.38
C LEU A 75 -5.82 -2.41 -4.29
N SER A 76 -5.05 -2.89 -3.33
CA SER A 76 -4.85 -4.33 -3.09
C SER A 76 -5.86 -4.97 -2.15
N GLY A 77 -6.72 -4.17 -1.50
CA GLY A 77 -7.70 -4.63 -0.53
C GLY A 77 -7.34 -4.21 0.89
N CYS A 78 -8.22 -3.48 1.55
CA CYS A 78 -8.20 -3.18 2.99
C CYS A 78 -9.62 -3.39 3.54
N ASP A 79 -9.88 -3.07 4.80
CA ASP A 79 -11.18 -3.37 5.42
C ASP A 79 -12.39 -2.73 4.71
N THR A 80 -12.15 -1.66 3.95
CA THR A 80 -13.19 -0.89 3.25
C THR A 80 -13.35 -1.24 1.77
N VAL A 81 -12.46 -2.07 1.20
CA VAL A 81 -12.45 -2.36 -0.25
C VAL A 81 -12.07 -3.82 -0.53
N PRO A 82 -12.68 -4.46 -1.54
CA PRO A 82 -12.42 -5.86 -1.84
C PRO A 82 -10.97 -6.09 -2.28
N MET A 83 -10.44 -7.26 -1.91
CA MET A 83 -9.12 -7.71 -2.34
C MET A 83 -9.09 -8.12 -3.82
N MET A 84 -7.98 -7.85 -4.50
CA MET A 84 -7.72 -8.36 -5.85
C MET A 84 -7.56 -9.89 -5.85
N CYS A 85 -8.31 -10.59 -6.69
CA CYS A 85 -8.25 -12.05 -6.78
C CYS A 85 -6.85 -12.53 -7.18
N GLY A 86 -6.24 -13.37 -6.34
CA GLY A 86 -4.92 -13.97 -6.58
C GLY A 86 -3.74 -13.02 -6.38
N ILE A 87 -3.96 -11.79 -5.91
CA ILE A 87 -2.90 -10.80 -5.64
C ILE A 87 -2.92 -10.44 -4.15
N GLY A 88 -1.89 -10.88 -3.42
CA GLY A 88 -1.67 -10.46 -2.04
C GLY A 88 -0.90 -9.14 -1.93
N LYS A 89 -0.86 -8.57 -0.71
CA LYS A 89 -0.14 -7.32 -0.40
C LYS A 89 1.35 -7.35 -0.76
N ILE A 90 2.01 -8.50 -0.62
CA ILE A 90 3.42 -8.67 -1.03
C ILE A 90 3.57 -8.50 -2.55
N GLY A 91 2.64 -9.05 -3.34
CA GLY A 91 2.62 -8.91 -4.79
C GLY A 91 2.44 -7.45 -5.21
N ALA A 92 1.45 -6.78 -4.61
CA ALA A 92 1.19 -5.36 -4.80
C ALA A 92 2.40 -4.48 -4.39
N LEU A 93 3.04 -4.78 -3.26
CA LEU A 93 4.24 -4.09 -2.79
C LEU A 93 5.40 -4.23 -3.78
N ASN A 94 5.58 -5.41 -4.37
CA ASN A 94 6.62 -5.64 -5.38
C ASN A 94 6.39 -4.79 -6.65
N VAL A 95 5.14 -4.49 -7.00
CA VAL A 95 4.81 -3.62 -8.13
C VAL A 95 5.23 -2.17 -7.85
N ILE A 96 4.89 -1.60 -6.70
CA ILE A 96 5.30 -0.22 -6.36
C ILE A 96 6.81 -0.11 -6.09
N LYS A 97 7.45 -1.14 -5.54
CA LYS A 97 8.93 -1.17 -5.38
C LYS A 97 9.65 -1.05 -6.73
N LYS A 98 9.12 -1.72 -7.76
CA LYS A 98 9.67 -1.65 -9.13
C LYS A 98 9.23 -0.39 -9.88
N ASN A 99 8.17 0.28 -9.42
CA ASN A 99 7.58 1.45 -10.07
C ASN A 99 7.18 2.50 -9.01
N PRO A 100 8.15 3.19 -8.40
CA PRO A 100 7.89 4.04 -7.24
C PRO A 100 6.87 5.17 -7.51
N ASN A 101 6.87 5.71 -8.74
CA ASN A 101 6.00 6.81 -9.18
C ASN A 101 4.71 6.32 -9.89
N LEU A 102 4.20 5.13 -9.55
CA LEU A 102 3.05 4.54 -10.25
C LEU A 102 1.69 5.08 -9.78
N LEU A 103 1.63 5.60 -8.54
CA LEU A 103 0.39 6.07 -7.91
C LEU A 103 0.53 7.49 -7.30
N PRO A 104 1.10 8.49 -8.02
CA PRO A 104 1.33 9.82 -7.44
C PRO A 104 0.05 10.62 -7.21
N SER A 105 -1.02 10.35 -7.95
CA SER A 105 -2.27 11.13 -7.89
C SER A 105 -3.26 10.58 -6.86
N LEU A 106 -3.14 9.30 -6.48
CA LEU A 106 -4.09 8.68 -5.55
C LEU A 106 -3.86 9.21 -4.12
N GLY A 107 -4.72 10.15 -3.72
CA GLY A 107 -4.62 10.87 -2.45
C GLY A 107 -4.37 12.38 -2.60
N ASP A 108 -4.09 12.88 -3.81
CA ASP A 108 -4.04 14.32 -4.09
C ASP A 108 -5.43 14.84 -4.50
N LEU A 109 -6.02 15.69 -3.65
CA LEU A 109 -7.34 16.29 -3.89
C LEU A 109 -7.37 17.25 -5.09
N ARG A 110 -6.21 17.63 -5.63
CA ARG A 110 -6.08 18.50 -6.80
C ARG A 110 -5.89 17.73 -8.09
N ALA A 111 -5.62 16.43 -8.01
CA ALA A 111 -5.41 15.61 -9.19
C ALA A 111 -6.72 15.40 -9.96
N PRO A 112 -6.70 15.48 -11.31
CA PRO A 112 -7.84 15.08 -12.12
C PRO A 112 -8.24 13.63 -11.83
N ILE A 113 -9.54 13.37 -11.65
CA ILE A 113 -10.04 12.01 -11.41
C ILE A 113 -9.67 11.04 -12.54
N SER A 114 -9.50 11.53 -13.77
CA SER A 114 -9.00 10.75 -14.90
C SER A 114 -7.61 10.17 -14.65
N ASP A 115 -6.72 10.95 -14.07
CA ASP A 115 -5.33 10.55 -13.82
C ASP A 115 -5.29 9.50 -12.72
N VAL A 116 -6.06 9.73 -11.65
CA VAL A 116 -6.27 8.76 -10.57
C VAL A 116 -6.78 7.41 -11.11
N ILE A 117 -7.78 7.44 -12.00
CA ILE A 117 -8.33 6.22 -12.62
C ILE A 117 -7.28 5.54 -13.50
N ASN A 118 -6.52 6.29 -14.29
CA ASN A 118 -5.52 5.75 -15.20
C ASN A 118 -4.34 5.11 -14.44
N GLU A 119 -3.87 5.75 -13.37
CA GLU A 119 -2.87 5.20 -12.46
C GLU A 119 -3.35 3.92 -11.80
N ALA A 120 -4.58 3.90 -11.28
CA ALA A 120 -5.17 2.71 -10.67
C ALA A 120 -5.27 1.55 -11.68
N LYS A 121 -5.73 1.81 -12.92
CA LYS A 121 -5.76 0.81 -14.00
C LYS A 121 -4.36 0.27 -14.30
N SER A 122 -3.36 1.15 -14.44
CA SER A 122 -1.97 0.79 -14.69
C SER A 122 -1.40 -0.08 -13.58
N PHE A 123 -1.68 0.28 -12.32
CA PHE A 123 -1.29 -0.51 -11.15
C PHE A 123 -1.92 -1.90 -11.15
N VAL A 124 -3.24 -2.01 -11.32
CA VAL A 124 -3.92 -3.31 -11.35
C VAL A 124 -3.40 -4.17 -12.51
N ALA A 125 -3.20 -3.59 -13.69
CA ALA A 125 -2.63 -4.30 -14.83
C ALA A 125 -1.26 -4.89 -14.52
N ARG A 126 -0.39 -4.12 -13.86
CA ARG A 126 0.96 -4.56 -13.45
C ARG A 126 0.94 -5.64 -12.39
N CYS A 127 0.00 -5.58 -11.45
CA CYS A 127 -0.24 -6.66 -10.48
C CYS A 127 -0.53 -7.99 -11.17
N TYR A 128 -1.25 -7.96 -12.30
CA TYR A 128 -1.56 -9.14 -13.11
C TYR A 128 -0.53 -9.44 -14.21
N GLY A 129 0.65 -8.78 -14.18
CA GLY A 129 1.74 -9.02 -15.11
C GLY A 129 1.57 -8.39 -16.50
N SER A 130 0.66 -7.42 -16.65
CA SER A 130 0.50 -6.63 -17.87
C SER A 130 1.12 -5.24 -17.69
N LYS A 131 1.96 -4.79 -18.62
CA LYS A 131 2.62 -3.47 -18.53
C LYS A 131 1.74 -2.31 -18.97
N ASP A 132 0.86 -2.58 -19.95
CA ASP A 132 -0.04 -1.61 -20.55
C ASP A 132 -1.45 -2.19 -20.60
N CYS A 133 -2.39 -1.48 -19.99
CA CYS A 133 -3.80 -1.79 -20.11
C CYS A 133 -4.60 -0.49 -19.99
N GLN A 134 -5.06 0.02 -21.14
CA GLN A 134 -5.97 1.16 -21.17
C GLN A 134 -7.40 0.75 -20.78
N ASN A 135 -7.73 -0.53 -20.94
CA ASN A 135 -9.07 -1.08 -20.77
C ASN A 135 -9.09 -2.33 -19.87
N MET A 136 -9.69 -2.19 -18.69
CA MET A 136 -9.84 -3.27 -17.70
C MET A 136 -10.62 -4.48 -18.23
N SER A 137 -11.52 -4.31 -19.21
CA SER A 137 -12.25 -5.42 -19.82
C SER A 137 -11.31 -6.35 -20.60
N ASP A 138 -10.34 -5.80 -21.31
CA ASP A 138 -9.36 -6.58 -22.07
C ASP A 138 -8.42 -7.35 -21.14
N LEU A 139 -8.01 -6.74 -20.03
CA LEU A 139 -7.26 -7.42 -18.99
C LEU A 139 -8.06 -8.59 -18.39
N ARG A 140 -9.33 -8.36 -18.04
CA ARG A 140 -10.20 -9.42 -17.49
C ARG A 140 -10.38 -10.56 -18.49
N LEU A 141 -10.60 -10.26 -19.76
CA LEU A 141 -10.70 -11.27 -20.81
C LEU A 141 -9.41 -12.09 -20.94
N LYS A 142 -8.24 -11.43 -20.90
CA LYS A 142 -6.93 -12.09 -20.93
C LYS A 142 -6.73 -13.02 -19.73
N LEU A 143 -7.08 -12.56 -18.54
CA LEU A 143 -6.99 -13.36 -17.31
C LEU A 143 -7.94 -14.56 -17.35
N TRP A 144 -9.17 -14.36 -17.81
CA TRP A 144 -10.15 -15.43 -17.96
C TRP A 144 -9.68 -16.49 -18.96
N LYS A 145 -9.21 -16.09 -20.15
CA LYS A 145 -8.65 -17.01 -21.15
C LYS A 145 -7.51 -17.86 -20.57
N LYS A 146 -6.53 -17.20 -19.93
CA LYS A 146 -5.40 -17.90 -19.29
C LYS A 146 -5.87 -18.94 -18.26
N LYS A 147 -6.89 -18.63 -17.47
CA LYS A 147 -7.45 -19.56 -16.49
C LYS A 147 -8.19 -20.72 -17.17
N ALA A 148 -9.01 -20.43 -18.18
CA ALA A 148 -9.73 -21.45 -18.94
C ALA A 148 -8.78 -22.44 -19.63
N ASP A 149 -7.69 -21.95 -20.19
CA ASP A 149 -6.68 -22.78 -20.86
C ASP A 149 -5.93 -23.69 -19.86
N SER A 150 -5.60 -23.17 -18.66
CA SER A 150 -4.99 -23.98 -17.61
C SER A 150 -5.88 -25.12 -17.10
N CYS A 151 -7.20 -24.95 -17.13
CA CYS A 151 -8.13 -26.02 -16.80
C CYS A 151 -8.17 -27.11 -17.87
N LYS A 152 -7.97 -26.78 -19.15
CA LYS A 152 -7.98 -27.75 -20.26
C LYS A 152 -6.72 -28.61 -20.30
N SER A 153 -5.55 -28.07 -19.95
CA SER A 153 -4.28 -28.80 -19.97
C SER A 153 -4.11 -29.85 -18.86
N THR A 154 -5.09 -29.98 -17.96
CA THR A 154 -5.05 -30.92 -16.83
C THR A 154 -6.05 -32.07 -17.01
N THR A 155 -6.53 -32.27 -18.23
CA THR A 155 -7.44 -33.35 -18.66
C THR A 155 -6.77 -34.13 -19.78
#